data_AF-A0A9E0SAM1-F1
#
_entry.id   AF-A0A9E0SAM1-F1
#
_cell.length_a   1.000
_cell.length_b   1.000
_cell.length_c   1.000
_cell.angle_alpha   90.00
_cell.angle_beta   90.00
_cell.angle_gamma   90.00
#
_symmetry.space_group_name_H-M   'P 1'
#
loop_
_entity.id
_entity.type
_entity.pdbx_description
1 polymer ?
#
loop_
_entity_poly.entity_id
_entity_poly.type
_entity_poly.pdbx_seq_one_letter_code
_entity_poly.pdbx_strand_id
1 'polypeptide(L)'
;MKKNKVIRENLNKDLEYKTKELTTHALHLAKKNEVLNDLKEKAKVFKADTNADPGYQMLIQTINFDLQDDNNWENFRKYFEEVHKDFNANAQKKYPNITPNDLRLMALLKMNLSSKEIANILNISSDGIKKARQPLRKKMGINSNDSLEAIVIAI
;
A
#
# COMPACT_ATOMS: atom_id res chain seq x y z
N MET A 1 25.07 -28.50 -15.40
CA MET A 1 23.59 -28.36 -15.47
C MET A 1 22.89 -28.52 -14.11
N LYS A 2 23.15 -29.57 -13.29
CA LYS A 2 22.53 -29.72 -11.94
C LYS A 2 22.77 -28.55 -10.97
N LYS A 3 23.98 -27.99 -10.92
CA LYS A 3 24.34 -26.86 -10.04
C LYS A 3 23.49 -25.61 -10.29
N ASN A 4 23.24 -25.27 -11.56
CA ASN A 4 22.36 -24.15 -11.93
C ASN A 4 20.88 -24.40 -11.60
N LYS A 5 20.43 -25.66 -11.63
CA LYS A 5 19.06 -26.01 -11.25
C LYS A 5 18.83 -25.84 -9.73
N VAL A 6 19.76 -26.34 -8.91
CA VAL A 6 19.70 -26.20 -7.45
C VAL A 6 19.81 -24.73 -7.01
N ILE A 7 20.68 -23.94 -7.66
CA ILE A 7 20.78 -22.49 -7.40
C ILE A 7 19.47 -21.79 -7.75
N ARG A 8 18.84 -22.10 -8.89
CA ARG A 8 17.54 -21.56 -9.27
C ARG A 8 16.43 -21.96 -8.30
N GLU A 9 16.40 -23.22 -7.86
CA GLU A 9 15.43 -23.69 -6.86
C GLU A 9 15.59 -22.98 -5.52
N ASN A 10 16.83 -22.78 -5.05
CA ASN A 10 17.09 -22.04 -3.82
C ASN A 10 16.73 -20.55 -3.94
N LEU A 11 17.05 -19.91 -5.08
CA LEU A 11 16.65 -18.54 -5.38
C LEU A 11 15.12 -18.38 -5.43
N ASN A 12 14.41 -19.35 -6.01
CA ASN A 12 12.94 -19.34 -6.06
C ASN A 12 12.34 -19.50 -4.66
N LYS A 13 12.89 -20.37 -3.82
CA LYS A 13 12.44 -20.53 -2.42
C LYS A 13 12.67 -19.27 -1.60
N ASP A 14 13.81 -18.61 -1.78
CA ASP A 14 14.11 -17.34 -1.11
C ASP A 14 13.14 -16.24 -1.58
N LEU A 15 12.89 -16.14 -2.89
CA LEU A 15 11.89 -15.22 -3.43
C LEU A 15 10.49 -15.48 -2.89
N GLU A 16 10.07 -16.74 -2.82
CA GLU A 16 8.76 -17.13 -2.29
C GLU A 16 8.64 -16.77 -0.79
N TYR A 17 9.70 -17.03 -0.01
CA TYR A 17 9.77 -16.64 1.40
C TYR A 17 9.65 -15.12 1.57
N LYS A 18 10.44 -14.34 0.83
CA LYS A 18 10.38 -12.87 0.86
C LYS A 18 9.03 -12.32 0.41
N THR A 19 8.41 -12.92 -0.60
CA THR A 19 7.06 -12.56 -1.07
C THR A 19 6.01 -12.79 0.03
N LYS A 20 6.14 -13.91 0.76
CA LYS A 20 5.26 -14.22 1.89
C LYS A 20 5.45 -13.24 3.05
N GLU A 21 6.70 -12.86 3.36
CA GLU A 21 6.98 -11.85 4.39
C GLU A 21 6.39 -10.48 4.00
N LEU A 22 6.60 -10.03 2.76
CA LEU A 22 6.03 -8.79 2.23
C LEU A 22 4.50 -8.77 2.34
N THR A 23 3.86 -9.87 1.93
CA THR A 23 2.39 -10.01 2.02
C THR A 23 1.92 -9.98 3.47
N THR A 24 2.62 -10.67 4.36
CA THR A 24 2.30 -10.71 5.81
C THR A 24 2.40 -9.32 6.42
N HIS A 25 3.45 -8.55 6.09
CA HIS A 25 3.60 -7.17 6.53
C HIS A 25 2.49 -6.25 6.00
N ALA A 26 2.15 -6.35 4.71
CA ALA A 26 1.06 -5.58 4.11
C ALA A 26 -0.27 -5.87 4.80
N LEU A 27 -0.57 -7.15 5.08
CA LEU A 27 -1.76 -7.57 5.81
C LEU A 27 -1.77 -7.06 7.26
N HIS A 28 -0.63 -7.12 7.95
CA HIS A 28 -0.52 -6.60 9.31
C HIS A 28 -0.79 -5.08 9.34
N LEU A 29 -0.21 -4.32 8.41
CA LEU A 29 -0.42 -2.88 8.30
C LEU A 29 -1.90 -2.55 8.01
N ALA A 30 -2.51 -3.28 7.07
CA ALA A 30 -3.94 -3.14 6.77
C ALA A 30 -4.79 -3.38 8.03
N LYS A 31 -4.46 -4.43 8.81
CA LYS A 31 -5.19 -4.77 10.03
C LYS A 31 -5.01 -3.73 11.13
N LYS A 32 -3.78 -3.23 11.32
CA LYS A 32 -3.47 -2.14 12.26
C LYS A 32 -4.31 -0.90 11.95
N ASN A 33 -4.32 -0.47 10.69
CA ASN A 33 -5.11 0.70 10.26
C ASN A 33 -6.62 0.49 10.44
N GLU A 34 -7.12 -0.72 10.20
CA GLU A 34 -8.53 -1.06 10.46
C GLU A 34 -8.88 -0.91 11.95
N VAL A 35 -8.06 -1.46 12.85
CA VAL A 35 -8.27 -1.37 14.32
C VAL A 35 -8.20 0.07 14.81
N LEU A 36 -7.26 0.87 14.32
CA LEU A 36 -7.13 2.28 14.70
C LEU A 36 -8.32 3.12 14.24
N ASN A 37 -8.83 2.85 13.04
CA ASN A 37 -10.03 3.52 12.54
C ASN A 37 -11.28 3.11 13.34
N ASP A 38 -11.44 1.83 13.69
CA ASP A 38 -12.52 1.37 14.58
C ASP A 38 -12.44 2.02 15.97
N LEU A 39 -11.24 2.09 16.55
CA LEU A 39 -10.99 2.77 17.82
C LEU A 39 -11.35 4.25 17.72
N LYS A 40 -11.02 4.90 16.61
CA LYS A 40 -11.36 6.31 16.35
C LYS A 40 -12.86 6.53 16.26
N GLU A 41 -13.60 5.67 15.55
CA GLU A 41 -15.06 5.77 15.47
C GLU A 41 -15.71 5.52 16.83
N LYS A 42 -15.25 4.52 17.59
CA LYS A 42 -15.70 4.27 18.97
C LYS A 42 -15.39 5.45 19.90
N ALA A 43 -14.22 6.05 19.77
CA ALA A 43 -13.83 7.24 20.53
C ALA A 43 -14.81 8.40 20.27
N LYS A 44 -15.23 8.63 19.02
CA LYS A 44 -16.18 9.70 18.68
C LYS A 44 -17.53 9.57 19.39
N VAL A 45 -17.96 8.36 19.72
CA VAL A 45 -19.23 8.11 20.45
C VAL A 45 -19.16 8.71 21.87
N PHE A 46 -17.98 8.68 22.51
CA PHE A 46 -17.77 9.26 23.84
C PHE A 46 -17.73 10.80 23.85
N LYS A 47 -17.73 11.45 22.68
CA LYS A 47 -17.77 12.91 22.54
C LYS A 47 -19.16 13.49 22.88
N ALA A 48 -20.19 12.67 23.07
CA ALA A 48 -21.58 13.11 23.13
C ALA A 48 -21.95 13.92 24.38
N ASP A 49 -21.15 13.92 25.46
CA ASP A 49 -21.66 14.43 26.75
C ASP A 49 -20.85 15.52 27.46
N THR A 50 -19.67 15.92 26.99
CA THR A 50 -18.94 17.02 27.66
C THR A 50 -18.10 17.83 26.69
N ASN A 51 -18.06 19.14 26.93
CA ASN A 51 -17.10 20.08 26.34
C ASN A 51 -15.74 19.40 26.18
N ALA A 52 -15.27 19.29 24.94
CA ALA A 52 -14.14 18.48 24.49
C ALA A 52 -13.05 18.27 25.56
N ASP A 53 -13.10 17.13 26.24
CA ASP A 53 -12.07 16.68 27.15
C ASP A 53 -10.71 16.73 26.43
N PRO A 54 -9.70 17.45 26.96
CA PRO A 54 -8.34 17.45 26.43
C PRO A 54 -7.79 16.02 26.21
N GLY A 55 -8.18 15.05 27.05
CA GLY A 55 -7.81 13.64 26.90
C GLY A 55 -8.36 13.00 25.62
N TYR A 56 -9.58 13.34 25.21
CA TYR A 56 -10.15 12.88 23.93
C TYR A 56 -9.36 13.44 22.74
N GLN A 57 -8.99 14.72 22.77
CA GLN A 57 -8.22 15.34 21.69
C GLN A 57 -6.82 14.72 21.58
N MET A 58 -6.14 14.48 22.71
CA MET A 58 -4.83 13.81 22.73
C MET A 58 -4.91 12.37 22.19
N LEU A 59 -5.97 11.63 22.53
CA LEU A 59 -6.20 10.28 21.99
C LEU A 59 -6.37 10.31 20.47
N ILE A 60 -7.22 11.19 19.95
CA ILE A 60 -7.46 11.31 18.49
C ILE A 60 -6.18 11.76 17.77
N GLN A 61 -5.40 12.68 18.35
CA GLN A 61 -4.12 13.10 17.80
C GLN A 61 -3.12 11.93 17.74
N THR A 62 -3.03 11.12 18.80
CA THR A 62 -2.15 9.95 18.86
C THR A 62 -2.54 8.92 17.80
N ILE A 63 -3.84 8.65 17.65
CA ILE A 63 -4.35 7.74 16.60
C ILE A 63 -4.02 8.29 15.20
N ASN A 64 -4.22 9.59 14.97
CA ASN A 64 -3.91 10.20 13.67
C ASN A 64 -2.41 10.19 13.35
N PHE A 65 -1.54 10.40 14.35
CA PHE A 65 -0.10 10.35 14.19
C PHE A 65 0.35 8.95 13.74
N ASP A 66 -0.12 7.91 14.42
CA ASP A 66 0.25 6.53 14.08
C ASP A 66 -0.37 6.07 12.73
N LEU A 67 -1.57 6.54 12.40
CA LEU A 67 -2.19 6.35 11.08
C LEU A 67 -1.45 7.08 9.93
N GLN A 68 -0.67 8.11 10.25
CA GLN A 68 0.16 8.87 9.30
C GLN A 68 1.63 8.43 9.31
N ASP A 69 1.98 7.39 10.07
CA ASP A 69 3.36 6.94 10.23
C ASP A 69 3.95 6.39 8.91
N ASP A 70 4.68 7.26 8.22
CA ASP A 70 5.39 6.96 6.96
C ASP A 70 6.51 5.93 7.15
N ASN A 71 6.96 5.63 8.38
CA ASN A 71 7.96 4.59 8.61
C ASN A 71 7.46 3.20 8.19
N ASN A 72 6.16 2.94 8.34
CA ASN A 72 5.55 1.68 7.88
C ASN A 72 5.61 1.55 6.35
N TRP A 73 5.48 2.67 5.64
CA TRP A 73 5.61 2.69 4.19
C TRP A 73 7.04 2.47 3.73
N GLU A 74 8.02 3.08 4.38
CA GLU A 74 9.43 2.93 3.97
C GLU A 74 9.92 1.48 4.15
N ASN A 75 9.49 0.80 5.22
CA ASN A 75 9.76 -0.62 5.39
C ASN A 75 9.08 -1.47 4.32
N PHE A 76 7.79 -1.22 4.04
CA PHE A 76 7.10 -1.88 2.94
C PHE A 76 7.86 -1.69 1.61
N ARG A 77 8.29 -0.46 1.32
CA ARG A 77 9.00 -0.12 0.08
C ARG A 77 10.28 -0.91 -0.06
N LYS A 78 11.08 -1.03 1.01
CA LYS A 78 12.31 -1.84 1.01
C LYS A 78 12.02 -3.30 0.66
N TYR A 79 11.05 -3.94 1.34
CA TYR A 79 10.66 -5.32 1.05
C TYR A 79 10.10 -5.49 -0.36
N PHE A 80 9.31 -4.52 -0.83
CA PHE A 80 8.75 -4.53 -2.18
C PHE A 80 9.86 -4.46 -3.25
N GLU A 81 10.85 -3.58 -3.09
CA GLU A 81 11.98 -3.45 -4.02
C GLU A 81 12.88 -4.70 -4.02
N GLU A 82 12.96 -5.44 -2.91
CA GLU A 82 13.67 -6.73 -2.88
C GLU A 82 12.98 -7.84 -3.68
N VAL A 83 11.65 -7.89 -3.65
CA VAL A 83 10.83 -8.89 -4.35
C VAL A 83 10.61 -8.51 -5.82
N HIS A 84 10.28 -7.24 -6.07
CA HIS A 84 9.99 -6.68 -7.38
C HIS A 84 11.13 -5.77 -7.85
N LYS A 85 12.31 -6.37 -8.02
CA LYS A 85 13.50 -5.67 -8.51
C LYS A 85 13.20 -4.94 -9.81
N ASP A 86 13.78 -3.76 -9.95
CA ASP A 86 13.65 -2.87 -11.10
C ASP A 86 12.24 -2.34 -11.40
N PHE A 87 11.20 -2.73 -10.65
CA PHE A 87 9.83 -2.26 -10.90
C PHE A 87 9.73 -0.73 -10.89
N ASN A 88 10.29 -0.08 -9.87
CA ASN A 88 10.24 1.39 -9.76
C ASN A 88 10.97 2.06 -10.92
N ALA A 89 12.14 1.53 -11.31
CA ALA A 89 12.90 2.03 -12.45
C ALA A 89 12.16 1.84 -13.78
N ASN A 90 11.57 0.65 -13.99
CA ASN A 90 10.78 0.34 -15.19
C ASN A 90 9.51 1.20 -15.26
N ALA A 91 8.82 1.40 -14.14
CA ALA A 91 7.64 2.24 -14.03
C ALA A 91 7.97 3.70 -14.37
N GLN A 92 9.03 4.26 -13.78
CA GLN A 92 9.47 5.63 -14.07
C GLN A 92 9.98 5.80 -15.51
N LYS A 93 10.70 4.80 -16.04
CA LYS A 93 11.17 4.82 -17.43
C LYS A 93 10.00 4.79 -18.42
N LYS A 94 8.97 3.98 -18.15
CA LYS A 94 7.79 3.85 -19.00
C LYS A 94 6.83 5.02 -18.85
N TYR A 95 6.71 5.58 -17.65
CA TYR A 95 5.81 6.67 -17.31
C TYR A 95 6.55 7.76 -16.52
N PRO A 96 7.28 8.67 -17.18
CA PRO A 96 8.16 9.64 -16.51
C PRO A 96 7.45 10.64 -15.59
N ASN A 97 6.14 10.83 -15.77
CA ASN A 97 5.34 11.82 -15.05
C ASN A 97 4.67 11.27 -13.77
N ILE A 98 4.97 10.03 -13.37
CA ILE A 98 4.44 9.45 -12.13
C ILE A 98 5.17 10.00 -10.91
N THR A 99 4.41 10.28 -9.86
CA THR A 99 4.89 10.80 -8.57
C THR A 99 5.23 9.67 -7.61
N PRO A 100 5.89 9.94 -6.47
CA PRO A 100 6.09 8.94 -5.42
C PRO A 100 4.79 8.30 -4.91
N ASN A 101 3.71 9.08 -4.81
CA ASN A 101 2.38 8.57 -4.41
C ASN A 101 1.76 7.66 -5.48
N ASP A 102 2.01 7.96 -6.77
CA ASP A 102 1.59 7.09 -7.86
C ASP A 102 2.34 5.75 -7.81
N LEU A 103 3.66 5.78 -7.56
CA LEU A 103 4.47 4.56 -7.37
C LEU A 103 4.00 3.74 -6.18
N ARG A 104 3.62 4.39 -5.07
CA ARG A 104 3.02 3.75 -3.90
C ARG A 104 1.74 3.01 -4.25
N LEU A 105 0.83 3.65 -4.98
CA LEU A 105 -0.39 3.01 -5.47
C LEU A 105 -0.06 1.86 -6.44
N MET A 106 0.86 2.06 -7.37
CA MET A 106 1.29 1.04 -8.35
C MET A 106 1.91 -0.19 -7.69
N ALA A 107 2.71 -0.03 -6.64
CA ALA A 107 3.27 -1.15 -5.88
C ALA A 107 2.17 -2.03 -5.27
N LEU A 108 1.14 -1.42 -4.68
CA LEU A 108 0.02 -2.14 -4.11
C LEU A 108 -0.85 -2.82 -5.18
N LEU A 109 -0.99 -2.22 -6.37
CA LEU A 109 -1.63 -2.84 -7.53
C LEU A 109 -0.80 -4.01 -8.08
N LYS A 110 0.54 -3.89 -8.11
CA LYS A 110 1.48 -4.93 -8.54
C LYS A 110 1.41 -6.17 -7.65
N MET A 111 1.11 -5.98 -6.36
CA MET A 111 0.82 -7.05 -5.41
C MET A 111 -0.58 -7.67 -5.56
N ASN A 112 -1.36 -7.24 -6.56
CA ASN A 112 -2.70 -7.73 -6.85
C ASN A 112 -3.69 -7.56 -5.68
N LEU A 113 -3.53 -6.49 -4.90
CA LEU A 113 -4.43 -6.18 -3.78
C LEU A 113 -5.75 -5.58 -4.28
N SER A 114 -6.84 -5.90 -3.59
CA SER A 114 -8.16 -5.35 -3.87
C SER A 114 -8.23 -3.85 -3.53
N SER A 115 -9.14 -3.11 -4.15
CA SER A 115 -9.35 -1.69 -3.83
C SER A 115 -9.63 -1.44 -2.35
N LYS A 116 -10.28 -2.39 -1.66
CA LYS A 116 -10.55 -2.30 -0.23
C LYS A 116 -9.28 -2.45 0.60
N GLU A 117 -8.41 -3.41 0.27
CA GLU A 117 -7.13 -3.59 0.96
C GLU A 117 -6.21 -2.39 0.74
N ILE A 118 -6.13 -1.89 -0.50
CA ILE A 118 -5.34 -0.70 -0.83
C ILE A 118 -5.86 0.53 -0.05
N ALA A 119 -7.19 0.72 0.03
CA ALA A 119 -7.80 1.79 0.82
C ALA A 119 -7.35 1.73 2.28
N ASN A 120 -7.39 0.54 2.88
CA ASN A 120 -6.97 0.32 4.27
C ASN A 120 -5.47 0.57 4.47
N ILE A 121 -4.62 0.08 3.56
CA ILE A 121 -3.15 0.25 3.66
C ILE A 121 -2.75 1.72 3.50
N LEU A 122 -3.38 2.44 2.57
CA LEU A 122 -3.14 3.86 2.35
C LEU A 122 -3.89 4.76 3.34
N ASN A 123 -4.73 4.17 4.19
CA ASN A 123 -5.61 4.88 5.12
C ASN A 123 -6.45 5.99 4.43
N ILE A 124 -7.06 5.63 3.30
CA ILE A 124 -7.97 6.50 2.55
C ILE A 124 -9.31 5.80 2.35
N SER A 125 -10.34 6.56 1.98
CA SER A 125 -11.65 5.98 1.66
C SER A 125 -11.64 5.25 0.32
N SER A 126 -12.63 4.40 0.09
CA SER A 126 -12.86 3.77 -1.23
C SER A 126 -13.05 4.81 -2.36
N ASP A 127 -13.61 5.99 -2.05
CA ASP A 127 -13.67 7.11 -3.00
C ASP A 127 -12.28 7.74 -3.21
N GLY A 128 -11.48 7.83 -2.15
CA GLY A 128 -10.07 8.22 -2.22
C GLY A 128 -9.27 7.37 -3.19
N ILE A 129 -9.49 6.05 -3.22
CA ILE A 129 -8.86 5.16 -4.20
C ILE A 129 -9.25 5.51 -5.63
N LYS A 130 -10.53 5.82 -5.90
CA LYS A 130 -10.97 6.26 -7.22
C LYS A 130 -10.26 7.55 -7.63
N LYS A 131 -10.20 8.52 -6.72
CA LYS A 131 -9.52 9.81 -6.94
C LYS A 131 -8.00 9.70 -7.10
N ALA A 132 -7.38 8.66 -6.55
CA ALA A 132 -5.97 8.35 -6.78
C ALA A 132 -5.74 7.64 -8.13
N ARG A 133 -6.64 6.71 -8.52
CA ARG A 133 -6.52 5.95 -9.77
C ARG A 133 -6.77 6.79 -11.02
N GLN A 134 -7.72 7.73 -10.99
CA GLN A 134 -8.04 8.56 -12.16
C GLN A 134 -6.85 9.38 -12.71
N PRO A 135 -6.13 10.18 -11.91
CA PRO A 135 -4.96 10.89 -12.40
C PRO A 135 -3.84 9.93 -12.80
N LEU A 136 -3.66 8.80 -12.10
CA LEU A 136 -2.69 7.77 -12.48
C LEU A 136 -2.96 7.23 -13.89
N ARG A 137 -4.21 6.87 -14.21
CA ARG A 137 -4.60 6.42 -15.56
C ARG A 137 -4.26 7.45 -16.63
N LYS A 138 -4.54 8.74 -16.37
CA LYS A 138 -4.20 9.84 -17.28
C LYS A 138 -2.68 9.95 -17.49
N LYS A 139 -1.90 9.89 -16.41
CA LYS A 139 -0.42 9.94 -16.47
C LYS A 139 0.17 8.75 -17.23
N MET A 140 -0.46 7.58 -17.14
CA MET A 140 -0.06 6.36 -17.84
C MET A 140 -0.64 6.24 -19.26
N GLY A 141 -1.51 7.17 -19.69
CA GLY A 141 -2.15 7.13 -21.02
C GLY A 141 -3.08 5.93 -21.22
N ILE A 142 -3.73 5.45 -20.15
CA ILE A 142 -4.55 4.23 -20.18
C ILE A 142 -6.00 4.57 -20.58
N ASN A 143 -6.55 3.86 -21.58
CA ASN A 143 -7.92 4.06 -22.02
C ASN A 143 -8.95 3.60 -20.97
N SER A 144 -10.20 4.03 -21.10
CA SER A 144 -11.28 3.64 -20.18
C SER A 144 -11.53 2.13 -20.12
N ASN A 145 -11.31 1.43 -21.25
CA ASN A 145 -11.61 0.00 -21.40
C ASN A 145 -10.47 -0.90 -20.92
N ASP A 146 -9.27 -0.35 -20.73
CA ASP A 146 -8.09 -1.12 -20.35
C ASP A 146 -8.02 -1.30 -18.82
N SER A 147 -7.51 -2.43 -18.34
CA SER A 147 -7.32 -2.62 -16.90
C SER A 147 -6.05 -1.93 -16.42
N LEU A 148 -6.19 -1.01 -15.46
CA LEU A 148 -5.04 -0.36 -14.81
C LEU A 148 -4.21 -1.42 -14.07
N GLU A 149 -4.87 -2.31 -13.34
CA GLU A 149 -4.28 -3.42 -12.60
C GLU A 149 -3.43 -4.30 -13.52
N ALA A 150 -4.00 -4.77 -14.63
CA ALA A 150 -3.29 -5.66 -15.55
C ALA A 150 -2.05 -4.99 -16.16
N ILE A 151 -2.15 -3.70 -16.52
CA ILE A 151 -1.02 -2.95 -17.06
C ILE A 151 0.08 -2.77 -16.03
N VAL A 152 -0.26 -2.45 -14.77
CA VAL A 152 0.72 -2.31 -13.69
C VAL A 152 1.37 -3.65 -13.35
N ILE A 153 0.59 -4.74 -13.31
CA ILE A 153 1.08 -6.10 -13.07
C ILE A 153 2.06 -6.54 -14.17
N ALA A 154 1.91 -6.03 -15.39
CA ALA A 154 2.78 -6.36 -16.52
C ALA A 154 4.09 -5.54 -16.61
N ILE A 155 4.29 -4.54 -15.74
CA ILE A 155 5.57 -3.79 -15.63
C ILE A 155 6.61 -4.64 -14.91
#